data_AF-A0A8T4BIN9-F1
#
_entry.id   AF-A0A8T4BIN9-F1
#
_cell.length_a   1.000
_cell.length_b   1.000
_cell.length_c   1.000
_cell.angle_alpha   90.00
_cell.angle_beta   90.00
_cell.angle_gamma   90.00
#
_symmetry.space_group_name_H-M   'P 1'
#
loop_
_entity.id
_entity.type
_entity.pdbx_description
1 polymer ?
#
loop_
_entity_poly.entity_id
_entity_poly.type
_entity_poly.pdbx_seq_one_letter_code
_entity_poly.pdbx_strand_id
1 'polypeptide(L)'
;MNGERDNIFLIVFEKASILIALLLIALVGVALEFPGWGVAVLLGASLGPVVYGHYYFIYIRPVKKKQNLDGNGKRASGKGK
;
A
#
# COMPACT_ATOMS: atom_id res chain seq x y z
N MET A 1 7.41 -8.53 25.99
CA MET A 1 8.11 -7.47 25.23
C MET A 1 8.23 -7.88 23.76
N ASN A 2 7.10 -8.02 23.03
CA ASN A 2 7.10 -8.44 21.62
C ASN A 2 6.73 -7.31 20.64
N GLY A 3 6.03 -6.27 21.08
CA GLY A 3 5.49 -5.24 20.19
C GLY A 3 6.55 -4.47 19.39
N GLU A 4 7.72 -4.16 19.96
CA GLU A 4 8.76 -3.38 19.27
C GLU A 4 9.37 -4.10 18.06
N ARG A 5 9.63 -5.41 18.18
CA ARG A 5 10.16 -6.21 17.07
C ARG A 5 9.13 -6.40 15.98
N ASP A 6 7.88 -6.71 16.37
CA ASP A 6 6.78 -6.87 15.43
C ASP A 6 6.54 -5.58 14.62
N ASN A 7 6.65 -4.41 15.27
CA ASN A 7 6.58 -3.11 14.60
C ASN A 7 7.74 -2.88 13.61
N ILE A 8 8.97 -3.27 13.97
CA ILE A 8 10.13 -3.14 13.07
C ILE A 8 9.97 -4.01 11.83
N PHE A 9 9.55 -5.26 11.98
CA PHE A 9 9.30 -6.15 10.84
C PHE A 9 8.21 -5.61 9.92
N LEU A 10 7.14 -5.06 10.48
CA LEU A 10 6.06 -4.45 9.69
C LEU A 10 6.55 -3.23 8.90
N ILE A 11 7.36 -2.35 9.50
CA ILE A 11 7.91 -1.17 8.82
C ILE A 11 8.88 -1.57 7.70
N VAL A 12 9.76 -2.54 7.96
CA VAL A 12 10.70 -3.03 6.94
C VAL A 12 9.96 -3.74 5.81
N PHE A 13 8.98 -4.59 6.15
CA PHE A 13 8.15 -5.26 5.17
C PHE A 13 7.37 -4.27 4.31
N GLU A 14 6.88 -3.17 4.90
CA GLU A 14 6.18 -2.10 4.18
C GLU A 14 7.05 -1.43 3.10
N LYS A 15 8.33 -1.21 3.37
CA LYS A 15 9.24 -0.61 2.37
C LYS A 15 9.74 -1.66 1.37
N ALA A 16 10.01 -2.87 1.84
CA ALA A 16 10.47 -3.98 1.00
C ALA A 16 9.41 -4.39 -0.04
N SER A 17 8.13 -4.44 0.32
CA SER A 17 7.04 -4.78 -0.60
C SER A 17 6.91 -3.79 -1.77
N ILE A 18 7.14 -2.49 -1.54
CA ILE A 18 7.19 -1.48 -2.62
C ILE A 18 8.35 -1.78 -3.57
N LEU A 19 9.54 -2.06 -3.03
CA LEU A 19 10.72 -2.39 -3.84
C LEU A 19 10.54 -3.69 -4.62
N ILE A 20 9.94 -4.72 -4.00
CA ILE A 20 9.62 -5.98 -4.67
C ILE A 20 8.63 -5.76 -5.80
N ALA A 21 7.59 -4.95 -5.60
CA ALA A 21 6.62 -4.64 -6.65
C ALA A 21 7.29 -3.91 -7.84
N LEU A 22 8.13 -2.91 -7.57
CA LEU A 22 8.88 -2.21 -8.62
C LEU A 22 9.86 -3.14 -9.33
N LEU A 23 10.53 -4.04 -8.60
CA LEU A 23 11.41 -5.05 -9.18
C LEU A 23 10.65 -5.97 -10.15
N LEU A 24 9.46 -6.44 -9.77
CA LEU A 24 8.62 -7.27 -10.64
C LEU A 24 8.23 -6.51 -11.92
N ILE A 25 7.90 -5.22 -11.82
CA ILE A 25 7.61 -4.38 -12.98
C ILE A 25 8.84 -4.23 -13.88
N ALA A 26 10.02 -4.03 -13.30
CA ALA A 26 11.29 -4.00 -14.04
C ALA A 26 11.51 -5.31 -14.80
N LEU A 27 11.33 -6.44 -14.12
CA LEU A 27 11.51 -7.78 -14.69
C LEU A 27 10.51 -8.04 -15.83
N VAL A 28 9.27 -7.57 -15.72
CA VAL A 28 8.30 -7.64 -16.82
C VAL A 28 8.78 -6.81 -18.01
N GLY A 29 9.26 -5.59 -17.79
CA GLY A 29 9.83 -4.77 -18.87
C GLY A 29 11.01 -5.44 -19.57
N VAL A 30 11.90 -6.07 -18.81
CA VAL A 30 13.03 -6.84 -19.35
C VAL A 30 12.56 -8.09 -20.08
N ALA A 31 11.58 -8.82 -19.54
CA ALA A 31 11.01 -10.02 -20.16
C ALA A 31 10.27 -9.73 -21.47
N LEU A 32 9.77 -8.51 -21.63
CA LEU A 32 9.17 -8.01 -22.88
C LEU A 32 10.20 -7.39 -23.83
N GLU A 33 11.50 -7.53 -23.54
CA GLU A 33 12.61 -7.04 -24.36
C GLU A 33 12.57 -5.52 -24.62
N PHE A 34 12.03 -4.74 -23.68
CA PHE A 34 12.02 -3.28 -23.82
C PHE A 34 13.46 -2.74 -23.84
N PRO A 35 13.73 -1.69 -24.63
CA PRO A 35 15.02 -1.01 -24.57
C PRO A 35 15.22 -0.43 -23.16
N GLY A 36 16.48 -0.25 -22.74
CA GLY A 36 16.78 0.18 -21.37
C GLY A 36 16.06 1.46 -20.93
N TRP A 37 15.88 2.42 -21.85
CA TRP A 37 15.10 3.63 -21.58
C TRP A 37 13.59 3.35 -21.42
N GLY A 38 13.04 2.36 -22.12
CA GLY A 38 11.65 1.93 -22.00
C GLY A 38 11.37 1.29 -20.64
N VAL A 39 12.30 0.48 -20.12
CA VAL A 39 12.21 -0.06 -18.75
C VAL A 39 12.28 1.08 -17.72
N ALA A 40 13.14 2.07 -17.92
CA ALA A 40 13.23 3.23 -17.03
C ALA A 40 11.93 4.06 -17.01
N VAL A 41 11.32 4.28 -18.18
CA VAL A 41 10.01 4.95 -18.29
C VAL A 41 8.92 4.14 -17.60
N LEU A 42 8.88 2.82 -17.79
CA LEU A 42 7.93 1.93 -17.13
C LEU A 42 8.05 1.99 -15.60
N LEU A 43 9.27 1.92 -15.07
CA LEU A 43 9.55 2.07 -13.65
C LEU A 43 9.12 3.44 -13.12
N GLY A 44 9.53 4.52 -13.80
CA GLY A 44 9.17 5.89 -13.44
C GLY A 44 7.66 6.13 -13.41
N ALA A 45 6.95 5.64 -14.42
CA ALA A 45 5.49 5.75 -14.50
C ALA A 45 4.78 4.91 -13.41
N SER A 46 5.35 3.76 -13.05
CA SER A 46 4.76 2.86 -12.04
C SER A 46 4.99 3.29 -10.58
N LEU A 47 6.01 4.11 -10.32
CA LEU A 47 6.38 4.59 -8.98
C LEU A 47 5.19 5.22 -8.24
N GLY A 48 4.47 6.16 -8.87
CA GLY A 48 3.31 6.82 -8.28
C GLY A 48 2.20 5.83 -7.89
N PRO A 49 1.65 5.06 -8.84
CA PRO A 49 0.59 4.08 -8.58
C PRO A 49 0.96 3.00 -7.56
N VAL A 50 2.18 2.44 -7.61
CA VAL A 50 2.62 1.38 -6.67
C VAL A 50 2.69 1.94 -5.26
N VAL A 51 3.34 3.09 -5.09
CA VAL A 51 3.50 3.73 -3.78
C VAL A 51 2.13 4.16 -3.23
N TYR A 52 1.29 4.77 -4.06
CA TYR A 52 -0.06 5.18 -3.66
C TYR A 52 -0.93 3.99 -3.25
N GLY A 53 -0.98 2.93 -4.07
CA GLY A 53 -1.76 1.73 -3.79
C GLY A 53 -1.32 1.06 -2.49
N HIS A 54 0.00 1.01 -2.27
CA HIS A 54 0.58 0.45 -1.05
C HIS A 54 0.17 1.22 0.21
N TYR A 55 0.34 2.56 0.20
CA TYR A 55 -0.07 3.41 1.32
C TYR A 55 -1.58 3.41 1.54
N TYR A 56 -2.38 3.35 0.46
CA TYR A 56 -3.83 3.30 0.56
C TYR A 56 -4.32 2.06 1.32
N PHE A 57 -3.72 0.90 1.05
CA PHE A 57 -4.13 -0.36 1.67
C PHE A 57 -3.78 -0.43 3.16
N ILE A 58 -2.60 0.08 3.53
CA ILE A 58 -2.07 -0.03 4.90
C ILE A 58 -2.62 1.08 5.80
N TYR A 59 -2.73 2.32 5.31
CA TYR A 59 -3.08 3.46 6.16
C TYR A 59 -4.52 3.94 5.98
N ILE A 60 -4.98 4.05 4.74
CA ILE A 60 -6.27 4.71 4.44
C ILE A 60 -7.44 3.75 4.66
N ARG A 61 -7.36 2.54 4.11
CA ARG A 61 -8.45 1.55 4.18
C ARG A 61 -8.82 1.17 5.62
N PRO A 62 -7.87 0.90 6.54
CA PRO A 62 -8.22 0.52 7.91
C PRO A 62 -8.84 1.67 8.69
N VAL A 63 -8.34 2.90 8.49
CA VAL A 63 -8.89 4.11 9.14
C VAL A 63 -10.32 4.36 8.67
N LYS A 64 -10.58 4.30 7.37
CA LYS A 64 -11.95 4.41 6.84
C LYS A 64 -12.85 3.30 7.38
N LYS A 65 -12.35 2.06 7.53
CA LYS A 65 -13.13 0.95 8.11
C LYS A 65 -13.51 1.23 9.56
N LYS A 66 -12.58 1.74 10.40
CA LYS A 66 -12.85 2.12 11.79
C LYS A 66 -13.87 3.27 11.87
N GLN A 67 -13.68 4.33 11.09
CA GLN A 67 -14.61 5.47 11.04
C GLN A 67 -16.03 5.09 10.61
N ASN A 68 -16.20 4.15 9.68
CA ASN A 68 -17.52 3.66 9.28
C ASN A 68 -18.21 2.86 10.40
N LEU A 69 -17.45 2.08 11.18
CA LEU A 69 -17.98 1.37 12.35
C LEU A 69 -18.42 2.34 13.45
N ASP A 70 -17.58 3.34 13.75
CA ASP A 70 -17.88 4.37 14.76
C ASP A 70 -19.07 5.26 14.34
N GLY A 71 -19.14 5.63 13.05
CA GLY A 71 -20.23 6.41 12.48
C GLY A 71 -21.57 5.66 12.44
N ASN A 72 -21.54 4.35 12.22
CA ASN A 72 -22.73 3.49 12.33
C ASN A 72 -23.20 3.34 13.78
N GLY A 73 -22.28 3.23 14.74
CA GLY A 73 -22.58 3.22 16.17
C GLY A 73 -23.28 4.49 16.65
N LYS A 74 -22.85 5.66 16.16
CA LYS A 74 -23.51 6.95 16.48
C LYS A 74 -24.91 7.09 15.88
N ARG A 75 -25.16 6.50 14.71
CA ARG A 75 -26.50 6.49 14.08
C ARG A 75 -27.48 5.55 14.76
N ALA A 76 -27.02 4.42 15.31
CA ALA A 76 -27.87 3.50 16.07
C ALA A 76 -28.31 4.07 17.43
N SER A 77 -27.45 4.87 18.09
CA SER A 77 -27.78 5.51 19.38
C SER A 77 -28.75 6.69 19.25
N GLY A 78 -28.78 7.39 18.12
CA GLY A 78 -29.64 8.56 17.89
C GLY A 78 -31.10 8.26 17.55
N LYS A 79 -31.47 6.98 17.31
CA LYS A 79 -32.83 6.59 16.90
C LYS A 79 -33.72 6.11 18.07
N GLY A 80 -33.24 6.25 19.30
CA GLY A 80 -33.93 5.83 20.53
C GLY A 80 -34.28 6.98 21.47
N LYS A 81 -34.54 8.19 20.94
CA LYS A 81 -35.15 9.30 21.69
C LYS A 81 -36.42 9.76 20.99
#